data_AF-A0A377F886-F1
#
_entry.id   AF-A0A377F886-F1
#
_cell.length_a   1.000
_cell.length_b   1.000
_cell.length_c   1.000
_cell.angle_alpha   90.00
_cell.angle_beta   90.00
_cell.angle_gamma   90.00
#
_symmetry.space_group_name_H-M   'P 1'
#
loop_
_entity.id
_entity.type
_entity.pdbx_description
1 polymer ?
#
loop_
_entity_poly.entity_id
_entity_poly.type
_entity_poly.pdbx_seq_one_letter_code
_entity_poly.pdbx_strand_id
1 'polypeptide(L)'
;MRAGGFEEGKACLRAKIDMASPFIVMRDPVLYRIKFAEHHQTGNKWCIYPMYDFTHCISDALEGITHSLCTLEFQDNRRLYDWVLGQHHDSCSPAPV
;
A
#
# COMPACT_ATOMS: atom_id res chain seq x y z
N MET A 1 14.88 -7.04 -4.88
CA MET A 1 13.98 -6.18 -5.68
C MET A 1 14.58 -4.78 -5.89
N ARG A 2 14.73 -3.93 -4.86
CA ARG A 2 15.25 -2.55 -4.97
C ARG A 2 16.59 -2.40 -5.70
N ALA A 3 17.50 -3.36 -5.54
CA ALA A 3 18.82 -3.35 -6.19
C ALA A 3 18.78 -3.74 -7.69
N GLY A 4 17.59 -3.96 -8.28
CA GLY A 4 17.44 -4.31 -9.69
C GLY A 4 17.77 -5.76 -10.06
N GLY A 5 18.10 -6.63 -9.10
CA GLY A 5 18.48 -8.02 -9.37
C GLY A 5 17.36 -9.00 -9.77
N PHE A 6 16.16 -8.52 -10.07
CA PHE A 6 15.01 -9.34 -10.48
C PHE A 6 14.27 -8.66 -11.63
N GLU A 7 13.80 -9.43 -12.62
CA GLU A 7 13.01 -8.91 -13.74
C GLU A 7 11.59 -8.51 -13.30
N GLU A 8 10.90 -7.74 -14.15
CA GLU A 8 9.49 -7.37 -13.93
C GLU A 8 8.60 -8.61 -13.77
N GLY A 9 7.67 -8.55 -12.82
CA GLY A 9 6.73 -9.64 -12.55
C GLY A 9 7.33 -10.89 -11.87
N LYS A 10 8.65 -11.01 -11.74
CA LYS A 10 9.29 -12.18 -11.10
C LYS A 10 9.21 -12.20 -9.58
N ALA A 11 9.07 -11.03 -8.96
CA ALA A 11 8.92 -10.91 -7.51
C ALA A 11 8.02 -9.72 -7.15
N CYS A 12 7.32 -9.85 -6.03
CA CYS A 12 6.53 -8.79 -5.42
C CYS A 12 6.64 -8.85 -3.90
N LEU A 13 6.46 -7.72 -3.22
CA LEU A 13 6.28 -7.69 -1.77
C LEU A 13 4.79 -7.84 -1.48
N ARG A 14 4.41 -8.71 -0.55
CA ARG A 14 3.03 -8.90 -0.10
C ARG A 14 2.96 -8.67 1.40
N ALA A 15 1.84 -8.11 1.86
CA ALA A 15 1.50 -8.15 3.28
C ALA A 15 1.22 -9.60 3.71
N LYS A 16 1.46 -9.91 4.97
CA LYS A 16 1.10 -11.21 5.55
C LYS A 16 -0.06 -10.99 6.50
N ILE A 17 -1.27 -11.32 6.05
CA ILE A 17 -2.53 -11.04 6.74
C ILE A 17 -3.27 -12.37 6.94
N ASP A 18 -4.19 -12.72 6.05
CA ASP A 18 -4.95 -13.97 6.10
C ASP A 18 -5.43 -14.39 4.70
N MET A 19 -4.82 -15.43 4.15
CA MET A 19 -5.21 -16.02 2.87
C MET A 19 -6.59 -16.68 2.87
N ALA A 20 -7.13 -17.04 4.04
CA ALA A 20 -8.46 -17.63 4.17
C ALA A 20 -9.59 -16.59 4.32
N SER A 21 -9.25 -15.29 4.41
CA SER A 21 -10.21 -14.22 4.60
C SER A 21 -11.34 -14.25 3.56
N PRO A 22 -12.61 -13.98 3.97
CA PRO A 22 -13.71 -13.81 3.02
C PRO A 22 -13.53 -12.55 2.15
N PHE A 23 -12.72 -11.59 2.59
CA PHE A 23 -12.40 -10.37 1.84
C PHE A 23 -11.12 -10.53 1.04
N ILE A 24 -11.22 -10.39 -0.29
CA ILE A 24 -10.08 -10.56 -1.21
C ILE A 24 -8.93 -9.60 -0.91
N VAL A 25 -9.24 -8.37 -0.50
CA VAL A 25 -8.27 -7.33 -0.14
C VAL A 25 -7.39 -7.70 1.06
N MET A 26 -7.82 -8.65 1.88
CA MET A 26 -7.08 -9.13 3.06
C MET A 26 -6.27 -10.40 2.77
N ARG A 27 -6.33 -10.96 1.55
CA ARG A 27 -5.59 -12.17 1.18
C ARG A 27 -4.17 -11.85 0.72
N ASP A 28 -3.33 -11.50 1.68
CA ASP A 28 -1.92 -11.12 1.48
C ASP A 28 -1.75 -10.17 0.28
N PRO A 29 -2.31 -8.96 0.33
CA PRO A 29 -2.29 -8.02 -0.78
C PRO A 29 -0.86 -7.62 -1.18
N VAL A 30 -0.67 -7.32 -2.46
CA VAL A 30 0.64 -6.88 -2.99
C VAL A 30 0.89 -5.44 -2.58
N LEU A 31 2.06 -5.18 -1.99
CA LEU A 31 2.49 -3.84 -1.53
C LEU A 31 3.47 -3.17 -2.50
N TYR A 32 4.41 -3.93 -3.08
CA TYR A 32 5.36 -3.42 -4.08
C TYR A 32 5.49 -4.36 -5.27
N ARG A 33 5.66 -3.76 -6.44
CA ARG A 33 6.02 -4.46 -7.68
C ARG A 33 7.31 -3.91 -8.27
N ILE A 34 7.97 -4.74 -9.06
CA ILE A 34 9.14 -4.34 -9.84
C ILE A 34 8.65 -3.75 -11.17
N LYS A 35 9.17 -2.57 -11.52
CA LYS A 35 8.97 -1.92 -12.80
C LYS A 35 10.19 -1.08 -13.14
N PHE A 36 10.78 -1.29 -14.31
CA PHE A 36 11.92 -0.55 -14.85
C PHE A 36 11.40 0.54 -15.79
N ALA A 37 10.73 1.53 -15.21
CA ALA A 37 10.25 2.71 -15.91
C ALA A 37 10.81 3.96 -15.22
N GLU A 38 11.14 4.97 -16.02
CA GLU A 38 11.55 6.27 -15.51
C GLU A 38 10.36 6.98 -14.85
N HIS A 39 10.57 7.50 -13.64
CA HIS A 39 9.56 8.27 -12.93
C HIS A 39 9.78 9.76 -13.14
N HIS A 40 8.72 10.51 -13.48
CA HIS A 40 8.81 11.93 -13.81
C HIS A 40 9.45 12.81 -12.71
N GLN A 41 9.29 12.48 -11.42
CA GLN A 41 9.90 13.23 -10.30
C GLN A 41 11.24 12.66 -9.82
N THR A 42 11.46 11.35 -9.94
CA THR A 42 12.62 10.68 -9.30
C THR A 42 13.56 10.02 -10.31
N GLY A 43 13.31 10.21 -11.60
CA GLY A 43 14.06 9.60 -12.70
C GLY A 43 14.17 8.09 -12.54
N ASN A 44 15.36 7.57 -12.80
CA ASN A 44 15.70 6.14 -12.73
C ASN A 44 16.18 5.67 -11.34
N LYS A 45 15.88 6.43 -10.27
CA LYS A 45 16.32 6.11 -8.90
C LYS A 45 15.68 4.83 -8.34
N TRP A 46 14.47 4.49 -8.81
CA TRP A 46 13.68 3.39 -8.28
C TRP A 46 13.28 2.42 -9.39
N CYS A 47 13.39 1.13 -9.09
CA CYS A 47 12.87 0.04 -9.92
C CYS A 47 11.76 -0.77 -9.21
N ILE A 48 11.33 -0.29 -8.04
CA ILE A 48 10.21 -0.83 -7.29
C ILE A 48 9.23 0.30 -6.99
N TYR A 49 7.95 0.03 -7.21
CA TYR A 49 6.90 1.00 -7.00
C TYR A 49 5.82 0.40 -6.09
N PRO A 50 5.33 1.19 -5.12
CA PRO A 50 4.29 0.74 -4.21
C PRO A 50 2.93 0.69 -4.92
N MET A 51 2.03 -0.13 -4.41
CA MET A 51 0.63 -0.19 -4.85
C MET A 51 -0.21 0.88 -4.16
N TYR A 52 -1.32 1.27 -4.79
CA TYR A 52 -2.24 2.30 -4.28
C TYR A 52 -2.65 2.04 -2.83
N ASP A 53 -3.09 0.81 -2.51
CA ASP A 53 -3.57 0.44 -1.17
C ASP A 53 -2.52 0.62 -0.07
N PHE A 54 -1.22 0.52 -0.43
CA PHE A 54 -0.13 0.74 0.51
C PHE A 54 0.26 2.21 0.61
N THR A 55 0.32 2.95 -0.50
CA THR A 55 0.69 4.37 -0.47
C THR A 55 -0.38 5.25 0.15
N HIS A 56 -1.66 4.97 -0.13
CA HIS A 56 -2.75 5.89 0.21
C HIS A 56 -2.83 6.14 1.71
N CYS A 57 -2.90 5.08 2.51
CA CYS A 57 -2.94 5.18 3.97
C CYS A 57 -1.68 5.81 4.57
N ILE A 58 -0.49 5.47 4.05
CA ILE A 58 0.77 6.03 4.53
C ILE A 58 0.87 7.52 4.21
N SER A 59 0.50 7.94 3.00
CA SER A 59 0.46 9.36 2.62
C SER A 59 -0.50 10.14 3.54
N ASP A 60 -1.71 9.63 3.76
CA ASP A 60 -2.68 10.28 4.64
C ASP A 60 -2.16 10.42 6.08
N ALA A 61 -1.51 9.39 6.61
CA ALA A 61 -0.90 9.44 7.95
C ALA A 61 0.27 10.44 8.02
N LEU A 62 1.14 10.47 7.00
CA LEU A 62 2.27 11.40 6.93
C LEU A 62 1.83 12.86 6.78
N GLU A 63 0.73 13.10 6.08
CA GLU A 63 0.15 14.43 5.89
C GLU A 63 -0.79 14.87 7.03
N GLY A 64 -1.07 13.97 7.99
CA GLY A 64 -1.96 14.25 9.13
C GLY A 64 -3.44 14.41 8.72
N ILE A 65 -3.86 13.69 7.68
CA ILE A 65 -5.25 13.72 7.20
C ILE A 65 -6.17 13.16 8.27
N THR A 66 -7.18 13.94 8.64
CA THR A 66 -8.17 13.54 9.65
C THR A 66 -9.36 12.78 9.06
N HIS A 67 -9.75 13.11 7.83
CA HIS A 67 -10.88 12.52 7.12
C HIS A 67 -10.48 12.20 5.68
N SER A 68 -10.14 10.95 5.43
CA SER A 68 -9.85 10.44 4.07
C SER A 68 -11.17 10.08 3.37
N LEU A 69 -11.64 10.97 2.48
CA LEU A 69 -12.89 10.81 1.76
C LEU A 69 -12.64 10.17 0.39
N CYS A 70 -13.17 8.96 0.19
CA CYS A 70 -13.11 8.23 -1.08
C CYS A 70 -14.50 7.78 -1.54
N THR A 71 -14.60 7.33 -2.80
CA THR A 71 -15.85 6.84 -3.39
C THR A 71 -16.14 5.39 -2.96
N LEU A 72 -17.36 4.91 -3.21
CA LEU A 72 -17.83 3.60 -2.74
C LEU A 72 -17.06 2.41 -3.33
N GLU A 73 -16.38 2.60 -4.46
CA GLU A 73 -15.52 1.59 -5.09
C GLU A 73 -14.40 1.12 -4.16
N PHE A 74 -14.01 1.92 -3.14
CA PHE A 74 -12.94 1.60 -2.18
C PHE A 74 -13.46 1.14 -0.82
N GLN A 75 -14.76 0.83 -0.70
CA GLN A 75 -15.36 0.46 0.58
C GLN A 75 -14.65 -0.74 1.24
N ASP A 76 -14.31 -1.78 0.47
CA ASP A 76 -13.60 -2.94 1.00
C ASP A 76 -12.13 -2.63 1.32
N ASN A 77 -11.48 -1.77 0.52
CA ASN A 77 -10.08 -1.35 0.70
C ASN A 77 -9.85 -0.65 2.04
N ARG A 78 -10.90 -0.07 2.65
CA ARG A 78 -10.82 0.51 4.00
C ARG A 78 -10.32 -0.50 5.04
N ARG A 79 -10.62 -1.79 4.90
CA ARG A 79 -10.12 -2.84 5.80
C ARG A 79 -8.60 -2.95 5.77
N LEU A 80 -8.03 -2.88 4.57
CA LEU A 80 -6.59 -2.93 4.38
C LEU A 80 -5.94 -1.62 4.82
N TYR A 81 -6.57 -0.49 4.55
CA TYR A 81 -6.16 0.83 5.04
C TYR A 81 -5.98 0.81 6.56
N ASP A 82 -7.01 0.41 7.30
CA ASP A 82 -6.99 0.36 8.76
C ASP A 82 -5.97 -0.67 9.26
N TRP A 83 -5.82 -1.81 8.57
CA TRP A 83 -4.82 -2.81 8.91
C TRP A 83 -3.39 -2.27 8.80
N VAL A 84 -3.07 -1.55 7.71
CA VAL A 84 -1.74 -0.95 7.49
C VAL A 84 -1.43 0.07 8.59
N LEU A 85 -2.38 0.97 8.89
CA LEU A 85 -2.19 1.95 9.96
C LEU A 85 -2.03 1.28 11.33
N GLY A 86 -2.75 0.20 11.60
CA GLY A 86 -2.63 -0.56 12.85
C GLY A 86 -1.30 -1.29 13.02
N GLN A 87 -0.53 -1.54 11.93
CA GLN A 87 0.83 -2.08 12.04
C GLN A 87 1.85 -1.03 12.51
N HIS A 88 1.52 0.25 12.38
CA HIS A 88 2.37 1.37 12.78
C HIS A 88 1.85 1.93 14.11
N HIS A 89 2.68 1.87 15.15
CA HIS A 89 2.35 2.34 16.51
C HIS A 89 2.35 3.88 16.60
N ASP A 90 1.75 4.57 15.64
CA ASP A 90 1.73 6.03 15.59
C ASP A 90 0.45 6.57 16.22
N SER A 91 0.63 7.53 17.14
CA SER A 91 -0.41 8.16 17.96
C SER A 91 -1.43 9.01 17.19
N CYS A 92 -1.37 9.01 15.86
CA CYS A 92 -2.24 9.76 14.96
C CYS A 92 -3.03 8.80 14.06
N SER A 93 -3.77 7.87 14.66
CA SER A 93 -4.73 7.08 13.88
C SER A 93 -5.95 7.96 13.58
N PRO A 94 -6.33 8.16 12.30
CA PRO A 94 -7.57 8.86 11.96
C PRO A 94 -8.75 8.10 12.57
N ALA A 95 -9.65 8.85 13.21
CA ALA A 95 -10.80 8.25 13.88
C ALA A 95 -11.65 7.45 12.88
N PRO A 96 -12.14 6.24 13.23
CA PRO A 96 -13.13 5.57 12.41
C PRO A 96 -14.39 6.45 12.33
N VAL A 97 -14.96 6.52 11.13
CA VAL A 97 -16.27 7.16 10.88
C VAL A 97 -17.38 6.19 11.21
#